data_AF-A0A528D6Y3-F1
#
_entry.id   AF-A0A528D6Y3-F1
#
_cell.length_a   1.000
_cell.length_b   1.000
_cell.length_c   1.000
_cell.angle_alpha   90.00
_cell.angle_beta   90.00
_cell.angle_gamma   90.00
#
_symmetry.space_group_name_H-M   'P 1'
#
loop_
_entity.id
_entity.type
_entity.pdbx_description
1 polymer ?
#
loop_
_entity_poly.entity_id
_entity_poly.type
_entity_poly.pdbx_seq_one_letter_code
_entity_poly.pdbx_strand_id
1 'polypeptide(L)'
;MANKSVFATIAGKLLPPADARNHEGAQAYRLSPEQALAQLAATGTFNATFYAESREQLDEVLKLAWQVKPGFLARTAVHAFEQGYMKDMPAFLLAVLSGMRGNEFDSVFGRIVKNGKMLRTFVQVMRSGATGRKSLGTRPKRLVQAWLEQAADFE
;
A
#
# COMPACT_ATOMS: atom_id res chain seq x y z
N MET A 1 -25.80 38.17 -18.98
CA MET A 1 -25.01 37.00 -19.44
C MET A 1 -23.54 37.35 -19.35
N ALA A 2 -22.70 36.45 -18.82
CA ALA A 2 -21.25 36.66 -18.77
C ALA A 2 -20.65 36.74 -20.18
N ASN A 3 -19.70 37.65 -20.40
CA ASN A 3 -19.06 37.86 -21.68
C ASN A 3 -18.16 36.66 -22.04
N LYS A 4 -18.61 35.84 -22.99
CA LYS A 4 -17.94 34.60 -23.38
C LYS A 4 -16.57 34.83 -24.03
N SER A 5 -16.22 36.02 -24.53
CA SER A 5 -14.87 36.27 -25.06
C SER A 5 -13.86 36.66 -23.97
N VAL A 6 -14.33 37.27 -22.88
CA VAL A 6 -13.50 37.70 -21.75
C VAL A 6 -13.35 36.58 -20.70
N PHE A 7 -14.39 35.77 -20.52
CA PHE A 7 -14.41 34.64 -19.58
C PHE A 7 -14.20 33.28 -20.26
N ALA A 8 -13.86 33.24 -21.55
CA ALA A 8 -13.40 32.00 -22.19
C ALA A 8 -11.95 31.72 -21.77
N THR A 9 -11.77 31.03 -20.65
CA THR A 9 -10.43 30.65 -20.21
C THR A 9 -9.88 29.58 -21.16
N ILE A 10 -8.97 29.97 -22.07
CA ILE A 10 -8.22 29.05 -22.95
C ILE A 10 -7.50 27.98 -22.13
N ALA A 11 -7.07 28.31 -20.89
CA ALA A 11 -6.48 27.33 -19.97
C ALA A 11 -7.40 26.13 -19.71
N GLY A 12 -8.73 26.31 -19.66
CA GLY A 12 -9.68 25.19 -19.50
C GLY A 12 -9.72 24.22 -20.68
N LYS A 13 -9.37 24.68 -21.90
CA LYS A 13 -9.23 23.82 -23.09
C LYS A 13 -7.87 23.12 -23.17
N LEU A 14 -6.85 23.64 -22.47
CA LEU A 14 -5.50 23.08 -22.45
C LEU A 14 -5.29 22.07 -21.32
N LEU A 15 -6.16 22.07 -20.31
CA LEU A 15 -6.15 21.07 -19.24
C LEU A 15 -6.70 19.74 -19.76
N PRO A 16 -6.16 18.60 -19.29
CA PRO A 16 -6.72 17.29 -19.60
C PRO A 16 -8.21 17.25 -19.20
N PRO A 17 -9.09 16.67 -20.03
CA PRO A 17 -10.46 16.46 -19.62
C PRO A 17 -10.49 15.48 -18.45
N ALA A 18 -11.46 15.66 -17.55
CA ALA A 18 -11.75 14.69 -16.50
C ALA A 18 -12.01 13.32 -17.13
N ASP A 19 -11.32 12.29 -16.65
CA ASP A 19 -11.37 10.94 -17.19
C ASP A 19 -12.04 9.94 -16.24
N ALA A 20 -12.47 10.39 -15.06
CA ALA A 20 -13.17 9.61 -14.05
C ALA A 20 -14.38 10.33 -13.47
N ARG A 21 -15.13 9.59 -12.65
CA ARG A 21 -16.11 10.14 -11.72
C ARG A 21 -15.77 9.70 -10.29
N ASN A 22 -16.01 10.56 -9.31
CA ASN A 22 -15.88 10.20 -7.89
C ASN A 22 -17.09 9.40 -7.40
N HIS A 23 -17.13 9.05 -6.10
CA HIS A 23 -18.22 8.31 -5.48
C HIS A 23 -19.60 9.00 -5.57
N GLU A 24 -19.63 10.33 -5.72
CA GLU A 24 -20.85 11.13 -5.89
C GLU A 24 -21.21 11.36 -7.37
N GLY A 25 -20.48 10.72 -8.30
CA GLY A 25 -20.71 10.87 -9.73
C GLY A 25 -20.20 12.20 -10.34
N ALA A 26 -19.50 13.03 -9.57
CA ALA A 26 -18.90 14.27 -10.05
C ALA A 26 -17.61 14.01 -10.85
N GLN A 27 -17.24 14.93 -11.74
CA GLN A 27 -16.03 14.84 -12.56
C GLN A 27 -14.76 14.73 -11.71
N ALA A 28 -13.88 13.79 -12.08
CA ALA A 28 -12.63 13.51 -11.37
C ALA A 28 -11.53 13.07 -12.35
N TYR A 29 -10.32 12.91 -11.81
CA TYR A 29 -9.14 12.44 -12.54
C TYR A 29 -8.67 11.10 -11.97
N ARG A 30 -8.37 10.12 -12.83
CA ARG A 30 -7.79 8.85 -12.37
C ARG A 30 -6.38 9.08 -11.87
N LEU A 31 -6.09 8.51 -10.70
CA LEU A 31 -4.72 8.32 -10.25
C LEU A 31 -4.09 7.15 -11.01
N SER A 32 -2.80 7.28 -11.32
CA SER A 32 -2.00 6.10 -11.70
C SER A 32 -1.97 5.07 -10.56
N PRO A 33 -1.73 3.77 -10.84
CA PRO A 33 -1.61 2.77 -9.79
C PRO A 33 -0.59 3.14 -8.70
N GLU A 34 0.54 3.71 -9.09
CA GLU A 34 1.56 4.21 -8.17
C GLU A 34 1.02 5.32 -7.25
N GLN A 35 0.34 6.32 -7.81
CA GLN A 35 -0.23 7.43 -7.03
C GLN A 35 -1.35 6.96 -6.10
N ALA A 36 -2.25 6.11 -6.59
CA ALA A 36 -3.34 5.55 -5.80
C ALA A 36 -2.80 4.69 -4.64
N LEU A 37 -1.83 3.81 -4.92
CA LEU A 37 -1.21 2.98 -3.89
C LEU A 37 -0.48 3.85 -2.86
N ALA A 38 0.29 4.85 -3.29
CA ALA A 38 1.00 5.73 -2.37
C ALA A 38 0.03 6.52 -1.46
N GLN A 39 -1.08 7.00 -2.02
CA GLN A 39 -2.12 7.69 -1.25
C GLN A 39 -2.72 6.77 -0.19
N LEU A 40 -3.19 5.58 -0.60
CA LEU A 40 -3.76 4.61 0.35
C LEU A 40 -2.72 4.13 1.37
N ALA A 41 -1.47 3.97 0.98
CA ALA A 41 -0.42 3.56 1.91
C ALA A 41 -0.10 4.63 2.97
N ALA A 42 -0.33 5.90 2.66
CA ALA A 42 -0.10 7.02 3.56
C ALA A 42 -1.30 7.35 4.46
N THR A 43 -2.53 7.02 4.04
CA THR A 43 -3.76 7.44 4.74
C THR A 43 -4.70 6.30 5.13
N GLY A 44 -4.58 5.14 4.51
CA GLY A 44 -5.46 4.00 4.71
C GLY A 44 -5.16 3.25 6.01
N THR A 45 -6.21 2.87 6.74
CA THR A 45 -6.10 2.20 8.05
C THR A 45 -6.69 0.80 8.07
N PHE A 46 -7.17 0.27 6.94
CA PHE A 46 -7.97 -0.97 6.86
C PHE A 46 -9.19 -0.97 7.79
N ASN A 47 -9.80 0.20 7.98
CA ASN A 47 -11.06 0.39 8.67
C ASN A 47 -12.10 0.95 7.70
N ALA A 48 -13.38 0.80 8.03
CA ALA A 48 -14.45 1.46 7.29
C ALA A 48 -14.23 2.99 7.31
N THR A 49 -14.42 3.60 6.15
CA THR A 49 -14.40 5.04 5.91
C THR A 49 -15.76 5.48 5.36
N PHE A 50 -15.93 6.77 5.09
CA PHE A 50 -17.18 7.29 4.55
C PHE A 50 -17.62 6.63 3.24
N TYR A 51 -16.68 6.21 2.39
CA TYR A 51 -16.95 5.71 1.03
C TYR A 51 -16.54 4.25 0.78
N ALA A 52 -15.94 3.58 1.76
CA ALA A 52 -15.42 2.23 1.57
C ALA A 52 -15.40 1.45 2.87
N GLU A 53 -15.78 0.17 2.79
CA GLU A 53 -15.67 -0.79 3.88
C GLU A 53 -14.23 -1.29 4.06
N SER A 54 -13.90 -1.83 5.24
CA SER A 54 -12.54 -2.32 5.55
C SER A 54 -12.02 -3.34 4.53
N ARG A 55 -12.90 -4.25 4.08
CA ARG A 55 -12.58 -5.31 3.12
C ARG A 55 -12.26 -4.72 1.74
N GLU A 56 -13.09 -3.78 1.30
CA GLU A 56 -12.94 -3.12 -0.01
C GLU A 56 -11.63 -2.34 -0.09
N GLN A 57 -11.26 -1.65 1.00
CA GLN A 57 -9.98 -0.95 1.06
C GLN A 57 -8.79 -1.92 0.97
N LEU A 58 -8.85 -3.06 1.67
CA LEU A 58 -7.81 -4.08 1.58
C LEU A 58 -7.69 -4.67 0.17
N ASP A 59 -8.82 -4.99 -0.45
CA ASP A 59 -8.87 -5.57 -1.80
C ASP A 59 -8.33 -4.58 -2.85
N GLU A 60 -8.64 -3.29 -2.74
CA GLU A 60 -8.10 -2.26 -3.63
C GLU A 60 -6.59 -2.07 -3.45
N VAL A 61 -6.08 -2.06 -2.21
CA VAL A 61 -4.64 -2.01 -1.95
C VAL A 61 -3.93 -3.23 -2.54
N LEU A 62 -4.50 -4.43 -2.38
CA LEU A 62 -3.95 -5.65 -2.96
C LEU A 62 -3.87 -5.56 -4.48
N LYS A 63 -4.97 -5.14 -5.11
CA LYS A 63 -5.08 -4.98 -6.56
C LYS A 63 -4.08 -3.95 -7.09
N LEU A 64 -3.89 -2.83 -6.40
CA LEU A 64 -2.92 -1.80 -6.78
C LEU A 64 -1.48 -2.28 -6.57
N ALA A 65 -1.19 -3.02 -5.50
CA ALA A 65 0.12 -3.56 -5.23
C ALA A 65 0.62 -4.48 -6.35
N TRP A 66 -0.26 -5.27 -6.99
CA TRP A 66 0.08 -6.11 -8.14
C TRP A 66 0.22 -5.37 -9.47
N GLN A 67 -0.16 -4.10 -9.54
CA GLN A 67 -0.02 -3.26 -10.74
C GLN A 67 1.27 -2.43 -10.75
N VAL A 68 1.98 -2.35 -9.62
CA VAL A 68 3.21 -1.56 -9.50
C VAL A 68 4.46 -2.44 -9.52
N LYS A 69 5.60 -1.85 -9.86
CA LYS A 69 6.89 -2.55 -9.82
C LYS A 69 7.28 -2.94 -8.37
N PRO A 70 7.94 -4.09 -8.13
CA PRO A 70 8.37 -4.51 -6.79
C PRO A 70 9.19 -3.45 -6.05
N GLY A 71 10.10 -2.76 -6.75
CA GLY A 71 10.87 -1.65 -6.18
C GLY A 71 10.04 -0.45 -5.73
N PHE A 72 8.93 -0.14 -6.42
CA PHE A 72 7.99 0.89 -5.98
C PHE A 72 7.23 0.43 -4.74
N LEU A 73 6.67 -0.78 -4.77
CA LEU A 73 5.97 -1.38 -3.63
C LEU A 73 6.83 -1.41 -2.36
N ALA A 74 8.10 -1.78 -2.50
CA ALA A 74 9.07 -1.82 -1.40
C ALA A 74 9.33 -0.43 -0.79
N ARG A 75 9.55 0.59 -1.63
CA ARG A 75 9.72 1.98 -1.15
C ARG A 75 8.46 2.50 -0.47
N THR A 76 7.28 2.20 -1.02
CA THR A 76 6.00 2.59 -0.43
C THR A 76 5.77 1.93 0.92
N ALA A 77 6.07 0.63 1.05
CA ALA A 77 5.97 -0.08 2.33
C ALA A 77 6.92 0.50 3.39
N VAL A 78 8.16 0.78 3.01
CA VAL A 78 9.14 1.44 3.90
C VAL A 78 8.65 2.83 4.31
N HIS A 79 8.15 3.64 3.36
CA HIS A 79 7.67 4.98 3.65
C HIS A 79 6.48 4.97 4.61
N ALA A 80 5.50 4.07 4.38
CA ALA A 80 4.34 3.89 5.26
C ALA A 80 4.77 3.55 6.69
N PHE A 81 5.84 2.77 6.87
CA PHE A 81 6.38 2.45 8.19
C PHE A 81 7.19 3.60 8.81
N GLU A 82 8.21 4.10 8.10
CA GLU A 82 9.20 5.03 8.67
C GLU A 82 8.68 6.47 8.78
N GLN A 83 7.83 6.91 7.85
CA GLN A 83 7.31 8.28 7.78
C GLN A 83 5.81 8.34 8.09
N GLY A 84 5.06 7.32 7.66
CA GLY A 84 3.63 7.21 7.96
C GLY A 84 3.33 6.66 9.35
N TYR A 85 4.32 6.06 10.03
CA TYR A 85 4.16 5.40 11.34
C TYR A 85 3.04 4.34 11.38
N MET A 86 2.72 3.78 10.21
CA MET A 86 1.68 2.76 10.03
C MET A 86 2.15 1.40 10.52
N LYS A 87 1.19 0.52 10.82
CA LYS A 87 1.46 -0.85 11.31
C LYS A 87 0.99 -1.89 10.30
N ASP A 88 -0.31 -1.93 10.04
CA ASP A 88 -0.93 -2.98 9.23
C ASP A 88 -0.61 -2.80 7.74
N MET A 89 -0.64 -1.57 7.24
CA MET A 89 -0.31 -1.25 5.86
C MET A 89 1.11 -1.70 5.43
N PRO A 90 2.20 -1.30 6.11
CA PRO A 90 3.54 -1.74 5.70
C PRO A 90 3.74 -3.25 5.88
N ALA A 91 3.13 -3.88 6.89
CA ALA A 91 3.16 -5.33 7.05
C ALA A 91 2.42 -6.04 5.90
N PHE A 92 1.30 -5.48 5.46
CA PHE A 92 0.52 -6.01 4.33
C PHE A 92 1.26 -5.90 3.01
N LEU A 93 1.81 -4.72 2.70
CA LEU A 93 2.60 -4.52 1.48
C LEU A 93 3.87 -5.39 1.47
N LEU A 94 4.52 -5.57 2.63
CA LEU A 94 5.65 -6.50 2.79
C LEU A 94 5.22 -7.96 2.53
N ALA A 95 4.04 -8.35 2.99
CA ALA A 95 3.48 -9.69 2.74
C ALA A 95 3.18 -9.91 1.25
N VAL A 96 2.62 -8.92 0.56
CA VAL A 96 2.43 -8.97 -0.91
C VAL A 96 3.78 -9.08 -1.64
N LEU A 97 4.76 -8.24 -1.27
CA LEU A 97 6.09 -8.24 -1.86
C LEU A 97 6.82 -9.58 -1.68
N SER A 98 6.54 -10.30 -0.58
CA SER A 98 7.11 -11.63 -0.33
C SER A 98 6.72 -12.69 -1.37
N GLY A 99 5.57 -12.51 -2.03
CA GLY A 99 5.08 -13.36 -3.12
C GLY A 99 5.63 -12.96 -4.50
N MET A 100 6.31 -11.82 -4.61
CA MET A 100 6.89 -11.35 -5.85
C MET A 100 8.31 -11.88 -6.08
N ARG A 101 8.69 -11.98 -7.35
CA ARG A 101 10.08 -12.25 -7.74
C ARG A 101 10.91 -10.97 -7.60
N GLY A 102 12.13 -11.09 -7.09
CA GLY A 102 13.04 -9.97 -6.88
C GLY A 102 13.68 -10.01 -5.49
N ASN A 103 14.64 -9.13 -5.22
CA ASN A 103 15.43 -9.08 -3.98
C ASN A 103 14.89 -8.06 -2.97
N GLU A 104 13.88 -7.29 -3.36
CA GLU A 104 13.35 -6.16 -2.61
C GLU A 104 12.82 -6.58 -1.24
N PHE A 105 12.10 -7.70 -1.17
CA PHE A 105 11.58 -8.23 0.10
C PHE A 105 12.69 -8.44 1.14
N ASP A 106 13.81 -9.10 0.78
CA ASP A 106 14.93 -9.30 1.72
C ASP A 106 15.52 -7.95 2.15
N SER A 107 15.64 -7.00 1.22
CA SER A 107 16.26 -5.69 1.50
C SER A 107 15.43 -4.80 2.45
N VAL A 108 14.10 -4.94 2.47
CA VAL A 108 13.23 -4.09 3.29
C VAL A 108 12.65 -4.78 4.51
N PHE A 109 12.75 -6.12 4.62
CA PHE A 109 12.22 -6.88 5.75
C PHE A 109 12.71 -6.32 7.10
N GLY A 110 14.03 -6.20 7.28
CA GLY A 110 14.63 -5.69 8.53
C GLY A 110 14.35 -4.20 8.78
N ARG A 111 13.97 -3.43 7.75
CA ARG A 111 13.59 -2.02 7.93
C ARG A 111 12.17 -1.86 8.50
N ILE A 112 11.26 -2.78 8.16
CA ILE A 112 9.86 -2.75 8.58
C ILE A 112 9.66 -3.58 9.86
N VAL A 113 10.26 -4.77 9.93
CA VAL A 113 10.13 -5.69 11.06
C VAL A 113 11.17 -5.36 12.14
N LYS A 114 11.01 -4.19 12.75
CA LYS A 114 11.96 -3.69 13.78
C LYS A 114 11.70 -4.22 15.20
N ASN A 115 10.52 -4.76 15.47
CA ASN A 115 10.14 -5.23 16.80
C ASN A 115 9.16 -6.42 16.71
N GLY A 116 8.94 -7.08 17.84
CA GLY A 116 8.05 -8.25 17.92
C GLY A 116 6.60 -7.95 17.53
N LYS A 117 6.13 -6.71 17.72
CA LYS A 117 4.81 -6.29 17.28
C LYS A 117 4.69 -6.32 15.75
N MET A 118 5.63 -5.70 15.04
CA MET A 118 5.65 -5.72 13.57
C MET A 118 5.85 -7.12 13.02
N LEU A 119 6.68 -7.95 13.66
CA LEU A 119 6.83 -9.36 13.29
C LEU A 119 5.49 -10.10 13.39
N ARG A 120 4.80 -9.95 14.52
CA ARG A 120 3.49 -10.58 14.76
C ARG A 120 2.48 -10.13 13.72
N THR A 121 2.37 -8.83 13.44
CA THR A 121 1.46 -8.28 12.41
C THR A 121 1.77 -8.87 11.04
N PHE A 122 3.04 -8.90 10.62
CA PHE A 122 3.44 -9.52 9.35
C PHE A 122 3.04 -11.00 9.27
N VAL A 123 3.33 -11.78 10.30
CA VAL A 123 2.97 -13.21 10.35
C VAL A 123 1.44 -13.40 10.34
N GLN A 124 0.69 -12.55 11.04
CA GLN A 124 -0.77 -12.58 11.04
C GLN A 124 -1.34 -12.34 9.64
N VAL A 125 -0.83 -11.34 8.92
CA VAL A 125 -1.21 -11.10 7.52
C VAL A 125 -0.89 -12.32 6.65
N MET A 126 0.32 -12.87 6.74
CA MET A 126 0.70 -14.06 5.95
C MET A 126 -0.17 -15.28 6.26
N ARG A 127 -0.64 -15.44 7.50
CA ARG A 127 -1.48 -16.58 7.91
C ARG A 127 -2.97 -16.36 7.67
N SER A 128 -3.43 -15.13 7.42
CA SER A 128 -4.82 -14.86 7.08
C SER A 128 -5.16 -15.37 5.67
N GLY A 129 -4.16 -15.45 4.79
CA GLY A 129 -4.37 -15.80 3.38
C GLY A 129 -4.80 -14.62 2.52
N ALA A 130 -4.90 -13.41 3.08
CA ALA A 130 -5.34 -12.20 2.37
C ALA A 130 -4.44 -11.86 1.16
N THR A 131 -3.16 -12.26 1.18
CA THR A 131 -2.22 -12.04 0.08
C THR A 131 -2.08 -13.25 -0.87
N GLY A 132 -3.00 -14.22 -0.80
CA GLY A 132 -3.10 -15.37 -1.71
C GLY A 132 -2.49 -16.67 -1.20
N ARG A 133 -1.67 -16.64 -0.13
CA ARG A 133 -1.11 -17.85 0.50
C ARG A 133 -1.37 -17.84 2.00
N LYS A 134 -1.86 -18.96 2.54
CA LYS A 134 -2.11 -19.15 3.99
C LYS A 134 -0.90 -19.77 4.72
N SER A 135 0.31 -19.34 4.37
CA SER A 135 1.57 -19.83 4.93
C SER A 135 2.71 -18.86 4.59
N LEU A 136 3.83 -18.94 5.33
CA LEU A 136 4.96 -18.05 5.13
C LEU A 136 5.74 -18.36 3.84
N GLY A 137 5.82 -19.63 3.42
CA GLY A 137 6.76 -20.08 2.40
C GLY A 137 8.23 -20.02 2.87
N THR A 138 9.15 -20.58 2.09
CA THR A 138 10.55 -20.77 2.50
C THR A 138 11.28 -19.45 2.79
N ARG A 139 11.16 -18.47 1.88
CA ARG A 139 11.90 -17.21 1.95
C ARG A 139 11.47 -16.34 3.15
N PRO A 140 10.17 -16.04 3.36
CA PRO A 140 9.73 -15.31 4.55
C PRO A 140 9.98 -16.07 5.84
N LYS A 141 9.79 -17.41 5.85
CA LYS A 141 10.08 -18.24 7.02
C LYS A 141 11.53 -18.11 7.47
N ARG A 142 12.48 -18.13 6.52
CA ARG A 142 13.92 -17.97 6.81
C ARG A 142 14.23 -16.63 7.50
N LEU A 143 13.66 -15.53 7.01
CA LEU A 143 13.90 -14.20 7.61
C LEU A 143 13.22 -14.05 8.98
N VAL A 144 12.01 -14.60 9.14
CA VAL A 144 11.32 -14.64 10.44
C VAL A 144 12.13 -15.44 11.46
N GLN A 145 12.66 -16.59 11.06
CA GLN A 145 13.53 -17.41 11.91
C GLN A 145 14.80 -16.65 12.29
N ALA A 146 15.51 -16.08 11.32
CA ALA A 146 16.73 -15.31 11.58
C ALA A 146 16.48 -14.11 12.51
N TRP A 147 15.32 -13.47 12.39
CA TRP A 147 14.92 -12.40 13.29
C TRP A 147 14.73 -12.90 14.73
N LEU A 148 14.04 -14.04 14.90
CA LEU A 148 13.80 -14.64 16.22
C LEU A 148 15.09 -15.13 16.89
N GLU A 149 16.03 -15.67 16.11
CA GLU A 149 17.35 -16.11 16.61
C GLU A 149 18.22 -14.93 17.09
N GLN A 150 17.96 -13.73 16.61
CA GLN A 150 18.69 -12.50 16.99
C GLN A 150 17.93 -11.64 18.01
N ALA A 151 16.68 -11.98 18.30
CA ALA A 151 15.89 -11.25 19.28
C ALA A 151 16.45 -11.50 20.69
N ALA A 152 16.72 -10.42 21.42
CA ALA A 152 17.08 -10.51 22.83
C ALA A 152 15.81 -10.49 23.70
N ASP A 153 15.85 -11.15 24.85
CA ASP A 153 14.74 -11.26 25.81
C ASP A 153 14.42 -9.95 26.56
N PHE A 154 15.04 -8.82 26.20
CA PHE A 154 14.87 -7.56 26.93
C PHE A 154 13.63 -6.79 26.44
N GLU A 155 12.67 -6.61 27.36
CA GLU A 155 11.52 -5.69 27.26
C GLU A 155 11.93 -4.22 27.42
#